data_AF-A0A957DBE9-F1
#
_entry.id   AF-A0A957DBE9-F1
#
_cell.length_a   1.000
_cell.length_b   1.000
_cell.length_c   1.000
_cell.angle_alpha   90.00
_cell.angle_beta   90.00
_cell.angle_gamma   90.00
#
_symmetry.space_group_name_H-M   'P 1'
#
loop_
_entity.id
_entity.type
_entity.pdbx_description
1 polymer ?
#
loop_
_entity_poly.entity_id
_entity_poly.type
_entity_poly.pdbx_seq_one_letter_code
_entity_poly.pdbx_strand_id
1 'polypeptide(L)'
;DQRAAVQEHLHEMDEAFMYLLSMTIAQAEQAGAQEQFDNLTEIRELILEEVESQTPPELRFLNDLMEAETPAQQDALLTANPEMVSPRMVELLRMLAQQTDQAGDSDTTDRLKSLEKLVASRL
;
A
#
# COMPACT_ATOMS: atom_id res chain seq x y z
N ASP A 1 23.76 6.27 12.36
CA ASP A 1 23.15 6.21 11.02
C ASP A 1 21.67 6.48 11.08
N GLN A 2 21.21 7.53 10.40
CA GLN A 2 19.77 7.87 10.34
C GLN A 2 18.97 6.78 9.59
N ARG A 3 19.55 6.16 8.56
CA ARG A 3 18.90 5.06 7.80
C ARG A 3 18.61 3.82 8.66
N ALA A 4 19.54 3.42 9.53
CA ALA A 4 19.36 2.26 10.39
C ALA A 4 18.26 2.49 11.45
N ALA A 5 18.19 3.72 11.99
CA ALA A 5 17.15 4.10 12.94
C ALA A 5 15.75 4.16 12.30
N VAL A 6 15.66 4.58 11.04
CA VAL A 6 14.41 4.55 10.27
C VAL A 6 13.98 3.10 10.01
N GLN A 7 14.89 2.21 9.63
CA GLN A 7 14.58 0.80 9.39
C GLN A 7 14.14 0.03 10.64
N GLU A 8 14.72 0.31 11.80
CA GLU A 8 14.34 -0.36 13.07
C GLU A 8 12.96 0.05 13.59
N HIS A 9 12.49 1.26 13.27
CA HIS A 9 11.23 1.81 13.79
C HIS A 9 10.12 1.94 12.74
N LEU A 10 10.33 1.53 11.49
CA LEU A 10 9.33 1.58 10.41
C LEU A 10 7.99 0.91 10.76
N HIS A 11 7.98 -0.07 11.66
CA HIS A 11 6.75 -0.71 12.16
C HIS A 11 5.98 0.14 13.20
N GLU A 12 6.66 1.08 13.87
CA GLU A 12 6.09 2.06 14.82
C GLU A 12 5.84 3.42 14.17
N MET A 13 6.23 3.60 12.89
CA MET A 13 5.99 4.81 12.09
C MET A 13 4.52 4.84 11.65
N ASP A 14 3.65 5.07 12.62
CA ASP A 14 2.22 5.21 12.46
C ASP A 14 1.84 6.51 11.73
N GLU A 15 0.58 6.58 11.27
CA GLU A 15 -0.07 7.78 10.74
C GLU A 15 0.10 9.00 11.69
N ALA A 16 0.19 8.76 13.01
CA ALA A 16 0.46 9.78 14.02
C ALA A 16 1.87 10.40 13.92
N PHE A 17 2.88 9.61 13.57
CA PHE A 17 4.25 10.11 13.35
C PHE A 17 4.31 10.96 12.08
N MET A 18 3.65 10.52 11.00
CA MET A 18 3.53 11.28 9.76
C MET A 18 2.79 12.61 9.96
N TYR A 19 1.76 12.62 10.80
CA TYR A 19 1.04 13.83 11.19
C TYR A 19 1.95 14.82 11.95
N LEU A 20 2.70 14.34 12.95
CA LEU A 20 3.63 15.18 13.72
C LEU A 20 4.76 15.73 12.85
N LEU A 21 5.32 14.91 11.95
CA LEU A 21 6.36 15.33 11.00
C LEU A 21 5.84 16.45 10.08
N SER A 22 4.63 16.29 9.54
CA SER A 22 3.99 17.31 8.70
C SER A 22 3.76 18.62 9.45
N MET A 23 3.32 18.54 10.71
CA MET A 23 3.13 19.72 11.57
C MET A 23 4.46 20.42 11.89
N THR A 24 5.54 19.66 12.01
CA THR A 24 6.88 20.19 12.30
C THR A 24 7.49 20.89 11.08
N ILE A 25 7.29 20.33 9.88
CA ILE A 25 7.67 20.95 8.61
C ILE A 25 6.96 22.30 8.44
N ALA A 26 5.65 22.35 8.66
CA ALA A 26 4.88 23.58 8.55
C ALA A 26 5.33 24.67 9.55
N GLN A 27 5.74 24.28 10.76
CA GLN A 27 6.31 25.22 11.73
C GLN A 27 7.70 25.73 11.32
N ALA A 28 8.55 24.86 10.78
CA ALA A 28 9.88 25.25 10.29
C ALA A 28 9.77 26.24 9.11
N GLU A 29 8.81 26.02 8.21
CA GLU A 29 8.48 26.94 7.11
C GLU A 29 8.02 28.31 7.63
N GLN A 30 7.06 28.32 8.57
CA GLN A 30 6.56 29.57 9.17
C GLN A 30 7.63 30.34 9.96
N ALA A 31 8.55 29.62 10.60
CA ALA A 31 9.66 30.21 11.34
C ALA A 31 10.80 30.73 10.44
N GLY A 32 10.73 30.48 9.12
CA GLY A 32 11.82 30.80 8.18
C GLY A 32 13.09 29.98 8.42
N ALA A 33 12.98 28.84 9.11
CA ALA A 33 14.08 27.96 9.43
C ALA A 33 14.37 27.02 8.24
N GLN A 34 14.89 27.60 7.15
CA GLN A 34 15.04 26.92 5.85
C GLN A 34 15.82 25.59 5.96
N GLU A 35 16.93 25.56 6.69
CA GLU A 35 17.73 24.35 6.87
C GLU A 35 16.96 23.23 7.59
N GLN A 36 16.14 23.58 8.60
CA GLN A 36 15.28 22.59 9.26
C GLN A 36 14.15 22.12 8.35
N PHE A 37 13.56 23.02 7.58
CA PHE A 37 12.53 22.67 6.61
C PHE A 37 13.04 21.67 5.56
N ASP A 38 14.21 21.93 4.98
CA ASP A 38 14.81 21.08 3.95
C ASP A 38 15.12 19.69 4.52
N ASN A 39 15.77 19.61 5.68
CA ASN A 39 16.11 18.34 6.34
C ASN A 39 14.86 17.51 6.71
N LEU A 40 13.82 18.15 7.25
CA LEU A 40 12.58 17.45 7.63
C LEU A 40 11.80 16.97 6.40
N THR A 41 11.88 17.71 5.30
CA THR A 41 11.28 17.33 4.02
C THR A 41 11.99 16.11 3.42
N GLU A 42 13.33 16.08 3.45
CA GLU A 42 14.12 14.93 2.99
C GLU A 42 13.81 13.67 3.82
N ILE A 43 13.68 13.80 5.14
CA ILE A 43 13.27 12.70 6.02
C ILE A 43 11.88 12.17 5.63
N ARG A 44 10.92 13.06 5.35
CA ARG A 44 9.57 12.66 4.91
C ARG A 44 9.62 11.89 3.59
N GLU A 45 10.42 12.35 2.64
CA GLU A 45 10.58 11.68 1.34
C GLU A 45 11.18 10.28 1.49
N LEU A 46 12.24 10.13 2.30
CA LEU A 46 12.84 8.83 2.58
C LEU A 46 11.87 7.84 3.25
N ILE A 47 11.01 8.33 4.14
CA ILE A 47 9.97 7.50 4.77
C ILE A 47 8.93 7.06 3.74
N LEU A 48 8.48 7.97 2.87
CA LEU A 48 7.53 7.64 1.81
C LEU A 48 8.12 6.64 0.82
N GLU A 49 9.38 6.81 0.41
CA GLU A 49 10.08 5.84 -0.45
C GLU A 49 10.19 4.47 0.22
N GLU A 50 10.51 4.39 1.51
CA GLU A 50 10.57 3.13 2.23
C GLU A 50 9.19 2.48 2.41
N VAL A 51 8.14 3.27 2.67
CA VAL A 51 6.75 2.78 2.73
C VAL A 51 6.26 2.29 1.36
N GLU A 52 6.58 3.01 0.29
CA GLU A 52 6.31 2.55 -1.08
C GLU A 52 7.10 1.27 -1.41
N SER A 53 8.35 1.15 -0.96
CA SER A 53 9.17 -0.04 -1.14
C SER A 53 8.67 -1.25 -0.34
N GLN A 54 8.00 -0.99 0.79
CA GLN A 54 7.37 -2.00 1.63
C GLN A 54 5.92 -2.31 1.24
N THR A 55 5.31 -1.51 0.37
CA THR A 55 3.99 -1.84 -0.18
C THR A 55 4.16 -3.08 -1.05
N PRO A 56 3.61 -4.24 -0.65
CA PRO A 56 3.78 -5.46 -1.40
C PRO A 56 3.25 -5.25 -2.82
N PRO A 57 3.98 -5.68 -3.87
CA PRO A 57 3.51 -5.55 -5.26
C PRO A 57 2.13 -6.19 -5.45
N GLU A 58 1.79 -7.16 -4.61
CA GLU A 58 0.47 -7.79 -4.57
C GLU A 58 -0.66 -6.82 -4.17
N LEU A 59 -0.43 -5.87 -3.24
CA LEU A 59 -1.43 -4.88 -2.85
C LEU A 59 -1.64 -3.82 -3.94
N ARG A 60 -0.55 -3.37 -4.59
CA ARG A 60 -0.64 -2.44 -5.72
C ARG A 60 -1.43 -3.06 -6.87
N PHE A 61 -1.09 -4.31 -7.22
CA PHE A 61 -1.78 -5.06 -8.26
C PHE A 61 -3.25 -5.35 -7.92
N LEU A 62 -3.57 -5.58 -6.65
CA LEU A 62 -4.95 -5.71 -6.21
C LEU A 62 -5.77 -4.44 -6.48
N ASN A 63 -5.21 -3.25 -6.20
CA ASN A 63 -5.89 -2.00 -6.50
C ASN A 63 -6.16 -1.90 -8.01
N ASP A 64 -5.17 -2.20 -8.86
CA ASP A 64 -5.34 -2.18 -10.32
C ASP A 64 -6.44 -3.18 -10.78
N LEU A 65 -6.50 -4.37 -10.18
CA LEU A 65 -7.55 -5.37 -10.45
C LEU A 65 -8.94 -4.94 -9.98
N MET A 66 -9.01 -4.22 -8.86
CA MET A 66 -10.24 -3.64 -8.31
C MET A 66 -10.67 -2.38 -9.05
N GLU A 67 -9.76 -1.67 -9.71
CA GLU A 67 -10.11 -0.56 -10.60
C GLU A 67 -10.58 -1.07 -11.97
N ALA A 68 -10.11 -2.24 -12.40
CA ALA A 68 -10.59 -2.87 -13.62
C ALA A 68 -12.10 -3.20 -13.53
N GLU A 69 -12.89 -2.49 -14.35
CA GLU A 69 -14.36 -2.58 -14.37
C GLU A 69 -14.87 -3.84 -15.09
N THR A 70 -14.07 -4.40 -16.01
CA THR A 70 -14.47 -5.52 -16.86
C THR A 70 -13.60 -6.76 -16.67
N PRO A 71 -14.17 -7.97 -16.81
CA PRO A 71 -13.40 -9.22 -16.78
C PRO A 71 -12.26 -9.26 -17.80
N ALA A 72 -12.44 -8.65 -18.97
CA ALA A 72 -11.41 -8.59 -20.02
C ALA A 72 -10.20 -7.75 -19.61
N GLN A 73 -10.40 -6.65 -18.87
CA GLN A 73 -9.30 -5.84 -18.32
C GLN A 73 -8.56 -6.58 -17.22
N GLN A 74 -9.28 -7.27 -16.33
CA GLN A 74 -8.68 -8.11 -15.29
C GLN A 74 -7.84 -9.23 -15.92
N ASP A 75 -8.34 -9.86 -16.98
CA ASP A 75 -7.65 -10.90 -17.75
C ASP A 75 -6.34 -10.40 -18.38
N ALA A 76 -6.37 -9.21 -18.97
CA ALA A 76 -5.20 -8.56 -19.54
C ALA A 76 -4.14 -8.22 -18.47
N LEU A 77 -4.57 -7.70 -17.31
CA LEU A 77 -3.68 -7.41 -16.17
C LEU A 77 -3.00 -8.68 -15.64
N LEU A 78 -3.75 -9.77 -15.47
CA LEU A 78 -3.21 -11.07 -15.02
C LEU A 78 -2.26 -11.69 -16.04
N THR A 79 -2.51 -11.46 -17.33
CA THR A 79 -1.63 -11.95 -18.41
C THR A 79 -0.36 -11.12 -18.51
N ALA A 80 -0.43 -9.81 -18.22
CA ALA A 80 0.72 -8.90 -18.23
C ALA A 80 1.62 -9.07 -17.00
N ASN A 81 1.08 -9.57 -15.87
CA ASN A 81 1.80 -9.72 -14.60
C ASN A 81 1.74 -11.18 -14.12
N PRO A 82 2.38 -12.13 -14.83
CA PRO A 82 2.31 -13.55 -14.49
C PRO A 82 2.89 -13.85 -13.10
N GLU A 83 3.87 -13.07 -12.60
CA GLU A 83 4.37 -13.21 -11.23
C GLU A 83 3.32 -12.95 -10.13
N MET A 84 2.27 -12.18 -10.44
CA MET A 84 1.17 -11.89 -9.50
C MET A 84 0.14 -13.03 -9.44
N VAL A 85 0.15 -13.95 -10.42
CA VAL A 85 -0.65 -15.17 -10.40
C VAL A 85 0.08 -16.19 -9.52
N SER A 86 -0.05 -16.03 -8.21
CA SER A 86 0.64 -16.86 -7.21
C SER A 86 -0.30 -17.29 -6.07
N PRO A 87 0.03 -18.38 -5.33
CA PRO A 87 -0.71 -18.77 -4.14
C PRO A 87 -0.78 -17.65 -3.09
N ARG A 88 0.28 -16.84 -2.99
CA ARG A 88 0.35 -15.70 -2.08
C ARG A 88 -0.69 -14.63 -2.38
N MET A 89 -0.94 -14.34 -3.66
CA MET A 89 -1.99 -13.41 -4.07
C MET A 89 -3.39 -13.92 -3.70
N VAL A 90 -3.63 -15.23 -3.91
CA VAL A 90 -4.90 -15.86 -3.54
C VAL A 90 -5.15 -15.77 -2.03
N GLU A 91 -4.11 -16.00 -1.22
CA GLU A 91 -4.19 -15.86 0.25
C GLU A 91 -4.50 -14.41 0.68
N LEU A 92 -3.87 -13.43 0.05
CA LEU A 92 -4.10 -12.01 0.30
C LEU A 92 -5.56 -11.61 -0.03
N LEU A 93 -6.06 -12.01 -1.20
CA LEU A 93 -7.45 -11.78 -1.62
C LEU A 93 -8.45 -12.38 -0.64
N ARG A 94 -8.19 -13.61 -0.17
CA ARG A 94 -9.02 -14.29 0.81
C ARG A 94 -9.03 -13.58 2.16
N MET A 95 -7.86 -13.17 2.64
CA MET A 95 -7.73 -12.44 3.91
C MET A 95 -8.52 -11.13 3.88
N LEU A 96 -8.39 -10.36 2.79
CA LEU A 96 -9.12 -9.10 2.65
C LEU A 96 -10.63 -9.33 2.51
N ALA A 97 -11.06 -10.33 1.76
CA ALA A 97 -12.47 -10.69 1.67
C ALA A 97 -13.06 -11.05 3.04
N GLN A 98 -12.30 -11.72 3.91
CA GLN A 98 -12.73 -12.02 5.28
C GLN A 98 -12.80 -10.77 6.16
N GLN A 99 -11.93 -9.78 5.96
CA GLN A 99 -11.97 -8.52 6.70
C GLN A 99 -13.16 -7.65 6.28
N THR A 100 -13.43 -7.54 4.97
CA THR A 100 -14.57 -6.78 4.46
C THR A 100 -15.91 -7.42 4.83
N ASP A 101 -15.96 -8.75 4.88
CA ASP A 101 -17.14 -9.51 5.33
C ASP A 101 -17.45 -9.22 6.81
N GLN A 102 -16.42 -9.19 7.66
CA GLN A 102 -16.55 -8.81 9.07
C GLN A 102 -16.95 -7.34 9.26
N ALA A 103 -16.50 -6.45 8.36
CA ALA A 103 -16.88 -5.05 8.35
C ALA A 103 -18.31 -4.79 7.81
N GLY A 104 -18.97 -5.82 7.26
CA GLY A 104 -20.32 -5.72 6.69
C GLY A 104 -20.37 -5.15 5.28
N ASP A 105 -19.23 -5.04 4.60
CA ASP A 105 -19.15 -4.59 3.20
C ASP A 105 -19.25 -5.80 2.25
N SER A 106 -20.48 -6.23 1.99
CA SER A 106 -20.76 -7.39 1.15
C SER A 106 -20.37 -7.19 -0.31
N ASP A 107 -20.46 -5.98 -0.84
CA ASP A 107 -20.17 -5.69 -2.26
C ASP A 107 -18.68 -5.88 -2.55
N THR A 108 -17.83 -5.26 -1.73
CA THR A 108 -16.38 -5.44 -1.81
C THR A 108 -15.99 -6.89 -1.55
N THR A 109 -16.65 -7.55 -0.60
CA THR A 109 -16.40 -8.97 -0.28
C THR A 109 -16.65 -9.89 -1.49
N ASP A 110 -17.77 -9.72 -2.18
CA ASP A 110 -18.13 -10.54 -3.33
C ASP A 110 -17.18 -10.28 -4.51
N ARG A 111 -16.73 -9.03 -4.67
CA ARG A 111 -15.74 -8.67 -5.68
C ARG A 111 -14.39 -9.32 -5.41
N LEU A 112 -13.90 -9.26 -4.17
CA LEU A 112 -12.64 -9.91 -3.76
C LEU A 112 -12.69 -11.43 -3.92
N LYS A 113 -13.80 -12.09 -3.54
CA LYS A 113 -14.00 -13.54 -3.74
C LYS A 113 -14.03 -13.92 -5.22
N SER A 114 -14.55 -13.04 -6.08
CA SER A 114 -14.57 -13.26 -7.53
C SER A 114 -13.17 -13.18 -8.13
N LEU A 115 -12.38 -12.18 -7.70
CA LEU A 115 -10.97 -12.05 -8.07
C LEU A 115 -10.13 -13.23 -7.55
N GLU A 116 -10.35 -13.68 -6.31
CA GLU A 116 -9.68 -14.86 -5.73
C GLU A 116 -9.83 -16.08 -6.66
N LYS A 117 -11.07 -16.36 -7.09
CA LYS A 117 -11.36 -17.48 -7.99
C LYS A 117 -10.70 -17.29 -9.36
N LEU A 118 -10.71 -16.08 -9.89
CA LEU A 118 -10.10 -15.77 -11.18
C LEU A 118 -8.59 -16.02 -11.15
N VAL A 119 -7.89 -15.50 -10.15
CA VAL A 119 -6.45 -15.73 -9.96
C VAL A 119 -6.15 -17.21 -9.73
N ALA A 120 -6.92 -17.87 -8.85
CA ALA A 120 -6.73 -19.28 -8.55
C ALA A 120 -6.95 -20.21 -9.75
N SER A 121 -7.82 -19.83 -10.70
CA SER A 121 -8.06 -20.61 -11.93
C SER A 121 -6.90 -20.58 -12.93
N ARG A 122 -5.93 -19.67 -12.72
CA ARG A 122 -4.77 -19.44 -13.58
C ARG A 122 -3.45 -19.94 -12.99
N LEU A 123 -3.48 -20.49 -11.78
CA LEU A 123 -2.37 -21.21 -11.15
C LEU A 123 -2.19 -22.60 -11.76
#